data_AF-A0A0Q2Q5Z4-F1
#
_entry.id   AF-A0A0Q2Q5Z4-F1
#
_cell.length_a   1.000
_cell.length_b   1.000
_cell.length_c   1.000
_cell.angle_alpha   90.00
_cell.angle_beta   90.00
_cell.angle_gamma   90.00
#
_symmetry.space_group_name_H-M   'P 1'
#
loop_
_entity.id
_entity.type
_entity.pdbx_description
1 polymer ?
#
loop_
_entity_poly.entity_id
_entity_poly.type
_entity_poly.pdbx_seq_one_letter_code
_entity_poly.pdbx_strand_id
1 'polypeptide(L)'
;MSTAVQVCPVVSSVDENGTQRITLLDADDSVLCGAYKPPGHTHWRLYMSAALARVGAPAALMPATHLLTARREDACQWLELIGHLYAHPAEARIPRPDCH
;
A
#
# COMPACT_ATOMS: atom_id res chain seq x y z
N MET A 1 3.38 20.83 -12.69
CA MET A 1 2.00 20.73 -12.19
C MET A 1 1.90 19.42 -11.43
N SER A 2 1.76 19.48 -10.11
CA SER A 2 1.61 18.27 -9.29
C SER A 2 0.15 17.86 -9.37
N THR A 3 -0.18 16.90 -10.24
CA THR A 3 -1.49 16.24 -10.22
C THR A 3 -1.61 15.55 -8.87
N ALA A 4 -2.48 16.06 -8.00
CA ALA A 4 -2.82 15.38 -6.76
C ALA A 4 -3.36 14.01 -7.14
N VAL A 5 -2.66 12.94 -6.75
CA VAL A 5 -3.15 11.59 -7.00
C VAL A 5 -4.30 11.36 -6.04
N GLN A 6 -5.51 11.25 -6.58
CA GLN A 6 -6.68 10.93 -5.78
C GLN A 6 -6.65 9.44 -5.45
N VAL A 7 -6.69 9.12 -4.17
CA VAL A 7 -6.71 7.76 -3.66
C VAL A 7 -8.14 7.42 -3.26
N CYS A 8 -8.65 6.29 -3.74
CA CYS A 8 -9.99 5.82 -3.50
C CYS A 8 -10.12 5.14 -2.13
N PRO A 9 -11.34 5.09 -1.55
CA PRO A 9 -11.56 4.45 -0.26
C PRO A 9 -11.17 2.96 -0.29
N VAL A 10 -10.75 2.47 0.87
CA VAL A 10 -10.33 1.09 1.08
C VAL A 10 -11.50 0.13 0.80
N VAL A 11 -11.36 -0.73 -0.21
CA VAL A 11 -12.37 -1.74 -0.59
C VAL A 11 -12.05 -3.06 0.10
N SER A 12 -13.04 -3.63 0.81
CA SER A 12 -12.92 -4.95 1.46
C SER A 12 -13.70 -6.00 0.67
N SER A 13 -13.10 -7.15 0.41
CA SER A 13 -13.74 -8.28 -0.28
C SER A 13 -13.34 -9.63 0.31
N VAL A 14 -14.04 -10.69 -0.09
CA VAL A 14 -13.69 -12.08 0.20
C VAL A 14 -13.68 -12.85 -1.11
N ASP A 15 -12.56 -13.48 -1.44
CA ASP A 15 -12.43 -14.33 -2.63
C ASP A 15 -13.22 -15.63 -2.47
N GLU A 16 -13.52 -16.34 -3.57
CA GLU A 16 -14.21 -17.64 -3.55
C GLU A 16 -13.50 -18.71 -2.70
N ASN A 17 -12.17 -18.60 -2.58
CA ASN A 17 -11.35 -19.49 -1.75
C ASN A 17 -11.37 -19.11 -0.25
N GLY A 18 -12.17 -18.11 0.15
CA GLY A 18 -12.27 -17.62 1.53
C GLY A 18 -11.16 -16.64 1.95
N THR A 19 -10.29 -16.22 1.03
CA THR A 19 -9.27 -15.20 1.31
C THR A 19 -9.93 -13.84 1.50
N GLN A 20 -9.72 -13.21 2.65
CA GLN A 20 -10.17 -11.84 2.88
C GLN A 20 -9.18 -10.87 2.26
N ARG A 21 -9.66 -9.83 1.59
CA ARG A 21 -8.84 -8.80 0.96
C ARG A 21 -9.29 -7.40 1.36
N ILE A 22 -8.32 -6.52 1.37
CA ILE A 22 -8.45 -5.09 1.60
C ILE A 22 -7.58 -4.43 0.54
N THR A 23 -8.14 -3.56 -0.29
CA THR A 23 -7.45 -3.02 -1.47
C THR A 23 -7.62 -1.52 -1.53
N LEU A 24 -6.53 -0.84 -1.83
CA LEU A 24 -6.51 0.59 -2.10
C LEU A 24 -6.36 0.79 -3.61
N LEU A 25 -7.25 1.60 -4.18
CA LEU A 25 -7.27 1.91 -5.61
C LEU A 25 -6.85 3.37 -5.84
N ASP A 26 -6.28 3.65 -7.02
CA ASP A 26 -6.15 5.02 -7.51
C ASP A 26 -7.44 5.49 -8.21
N ALA A 27 -7.39 6.69 -8.78
CA ALA A 27 -8.50 7.31 -9.50
C ALA A 27 -8.95 6.54 -10.75
N ASP A 28 -8.10 5.68 -11.30
CA ASP A 28 -8.38 4.86 -12.49
C ASP A 28 -8.83 3.43 -12.11
N ASP A 29 -9.26 3.23 -10.85
CA ASP A 29 -9.58 1.94 -10.25
C ASP A 29 -8.43 0.92 -10.31
N SER A 30 -7.20 1.37 -10.50
CA SER A 30 -6.03 0.50 -10.51
C SER A 30 -5.55 0.25 -9.09
N VAL A 31 -5.20 -1.00 -8.80
CA VAL A 31 -4.69 -1.39 -7.48
C VAL A 31 -3.36 -0.69 -7.21
N LEU A 32 -3.27 0.07 -6.12
CA LEU A 32 -2.03 0.66 -5.62
C LEU A 32 -1.35 -0.27 -4.63
N CYS A 33 -2.08 -0.70 -3.61
CA CYS A 33 -1.60 -1.61 -2.59
C CYS A 33 -2.80 -2.34 -1.96
N GLY A 34 -2.52 -3.40 -1.21
CA GLY A 34 -3.56 -4.11 -0.50
C GLY A 34 -3.02 -5.01 0.59
N ALA A 35 -3.94 -5.59 1.35
CA ALA A 35 -3.67 -6.61 2.33
C ALA A 35 -4.59 -7.80 2.08
N TYR A 36 -4.09 -9.01 2.34
CA TYR A 36 -4.91 -10.21 2.26
C TYR A 36 -4.64 -11.16 3.41
N LYS A 37 -5.66 -11.91 3.80
CA LYS A 37 -5.60 -12.94 4.85
C LYS A 37 -6.21 -14.23 4.30
N PRO A 38 -5.37 -15.23 3.95
CA PRO A 38 -5.87 -16.52 3.49
C PRO A 38 -6.64 -17.25 4.61
N PRO A 39 -7.53 -18.19 4.27
CA PRO A 39 -8.25 -18.99 5.25
C PRO A 39 -7.27 -19.76 6.15
N GLY A 40 -7.54 -19.78 7.46
CA GLY A 40 -6.70 -20.46 8.45
C GLY A 40 -5.42 -19.72 8.85
N HIS A 41 -5.10 -18.58 8.23
CA HIS A 41 -3.97 -17.75 8.66
C HIS A 41 -4.39 -16.79 9.78
N THR A 42 -3.45 -16.48 10.69
CA THR A 42 -3.68 -15.51 11.77
C THR A 42 -3.31 -14.08 11.39
N HIS A 43 -2.40 -13.91 10.43
CA HIS A 43 -1.86 -12.61 10.03
C HIS A 43 -2.32 -12.18 8.64
N TRP A 44 -2.50 -10.87 8.47
CA TRP A 44 -2.67 -10.20 7.19
C TRP A 44 -1.31 -10.01 6.52
N ARG A 45 -1.29 -10.10 5.20
CA ARG A 45 -0.10 -9.91 4.36
C ARG A 45 -0.32 -8.70 3.47
N LEU A 46 0.53 -7.68 3.61
CA LEU A 46 0.53 -6.51 2.74
C LEU A 46 1.23 -6.79 1.41
N TYR A 47 0.76 -6.16 0.35
CA TYR A 47 1.37 -6.17 -0.99
C TYR A 47 1.22 -4.80 -1.65
N MET A 48 2.16 -4.50 -2.56
CA MET A 48 2.17 -3.29 -3.39
C MET A 48 2.05 -3.68 -4.85
N SER A 49 1.40 -2.85 -5.65
CA SER A 49 1.31 -3.09 -7.09
C SER A 49 2.57 -2.63 -7.81
N ALA A 50 2.76 -3.15 -9.02
CA ALA A 50 3.84 -2.71 -9.90
C ALA A 50 3.69 -1.24 -10.32
N ALA A 51 2.48 -0.67 -10.29
CA ALA A 51 2.26 0.75 -10.56
C ALA A 51 2.92 1.61 -9.47
N LEU A 52 2.71 1.25 -8.21
CA LEU A 52 3.35 1.90 -7.06
C LEU A 52 4.89 1.74 -7.10
N ALA A 53 5.37 0.56 -7.49
CA ALA A 53 6.81 0.28 -7.63
C ALA A 53 7.53 1.17 -8.66
N ARG A 54 6.82 1.63 -9.70
CA ARG A 54 7.39 2.41 -10.81
C ARG A 54 7.57 3.90 -10.52
N VAL A 55 6.96 4.44 -9.46
CA VAL A 55 7.00 5.88 -9.12
C VAL A 55 8.32 6.32 -8.45
N GLY A 56 9.40 5.54 -8.64
CA GLY A 56 10.77 5.97 -8.30
C GLY A 56 11.35 5.35 -7.03
N ALA A 57 10.73 4.30 -6.48
CA ALA A 57 11.42 3.45 -5.52
C ALA A 57 12.41 2.56 -6.29
N PRO A 58 13.73 2.61 -6.01
CA PRO A 58 14.66 1.56 -6.42
C PRO A 58 14.07 0.21 -6.06
N ALA A 59 14.21 -0.81 -6.91
CA ALA A 59 13.74 -2.17 -6.60
C ALA A 59 14.30 -2.72 -5.27
N ALA A 60 15.41 -2.16 -4.78
CA ALA A 60 16.01 -2.44 -3.47
C ALA A 60 15.29 -1.78 -2.27
N LEU A 61 14.42 -0.79 -2.49
CA LEU A 61 13.57 -0.13 -1.48
C LEU A 61 12.11 -0.64 -1.52
N MET A 62 11.77 -1.49 -2.49
CA MET A 62 10.54 -2.28 -2.41
C MET A 62 10.69 -3.26 -1.25
N PRO A 63 9.81 -3.22 -0.22
CA PRO A 63 9.93 -4.15 0.89
C PRO A 63 9.92 -5.57 0.35
N ALA A 64 10.99 -6.31 0.61
CA ALA A 64 10.96 -7.74 0.39
C ALA A 64 9.87 -8.30 1.31
N THR A 65 8.85 -8.91 0.70
CA THR A 65 8.02 -9.93 1.35
C THR A 65 7.07 -9.41 2.43
N HIS A 66 5.77 -9.42 2.11
CA HIS A 66 4.62 -9.46 3.03
C HIS A 66 4.86 -8.87 4.43
N LEU A 67 4.74 -7.54 4.59
CA LEU A 67 4.57 -6.99 5.94
C LEU A 67 3.37 -7.69 6.59
N LEU A 68 3.63 -8.34 7.73
CA LEU A 68 2.65 -9.12 8.46
C LEU A 68 2.04 -8.25 9.54
N THR A 69 0.71 -8.17 9.56
CA THR A 69 -0.04 -7.53 10.65
C THR A 69 -0.95 -8.56 11.29
N ALA A 70 -1.03 -8.58 12.62
CA ALA A 70 -1.94 -9.51 13.29
C ALA A 70 -3.40 -9.06 13.12
N ARG A 71 -3.64 -7.74 13.15
CA ARG A 71 -4.98 -7.17 13.15
C ARG A 71 -5.34 -6.57 11.80
N ARG A 72 -6.64 -6.63 11.49
CA ARG A 72 -7.22 -6.01 10.30
C ARG A 72 -7.05 -4.49 10.33
N GLU A 73 -7.23 -3.87 11.50
CA GLU A 73 -7.09 -2.43 11.65
C GLU A 73 -5.67 -1.95 11.32
N ASP A 74 -4.65 -2.67 11.80
CA ASP A 74 -3.25 -2.38 11.47
C ASP A 74 -3.01 -2.46 9.96
N ALA A 75 -3.60 -3.45 9.28
CA ALA A 75 -3.51 -3.56 7.84
C ALA A 75 -4.16 -2.36 7.13
N CYS A 76 -5.35 -1.92 7.57
CA CYS A 76 -5.98 -0.70 7.03
C CYS A 76 -5.11 0.55 7.24
N GLN A 77 -4.57 0.75 8.44
CA GLN A 77 -3.72 1.90 8.74
C GLN A 77 -2.47 1.94 7.86
N TRP A 78 -1.85 0.77 7.61
CA TRP A 78 -0.73 0.68 6.68
C TRP A 78 -1.12 1.04 5.25
N LEU A 79 -2.28 0.60 4.77
CA LEU A 79 -2.76 0.95 3.43
C LEU A 79 -3.08 2.43 3.29
N GLU A 80 -3.75 3.02 4.29
CA GLU A 80 -4.04 4.46 4.34
C GLU A 80 -2.74 5.29 4.32
N LEU A 81 -1.75 4.90 5.12
CA LEU A 81 -0.44 5.56 5.14
C LEU A 81 0.27 5.47 3.78
N ILE A 82 0.28 4.29 3.16
CA ILE A 82 0.88 4.10 1.83
C ILE A 82 0.16 4.96 0.79
N GLY A 83 -1.17 4.98 0.82
CA GLY A 83 -1.99 5.82 -0.05
C GLY A 83 -1.70 7.31 0.12
N HIS A 84 -1.64 7.75 1.37
CA HIS A 84 -1.33 9.14 1.71
C HIS A 84 0.05 9.56 1.19
N LEU A 85 1.08 8.74 1.41
CA LEU A 85 2.44 9.02 0.93
C LEU A 85 2.54 8.99 -0.60
N TYR A 86 1.74 8.15 -1.26
CA TYR A 86 1.65 8.12 -2.72
C TYR A 86 1.01 9.40 -3.28
N ALA A 87 -0.06 9.90 -2.64
CA ALA A 87 -0.72 11.14 -3.02
C ALA A 87 0.13 12.39 -2.72
N HIS A 88 0.99 12.32 -1.70
CA HIS A 88 1.78 13.44 -1.21
C HIS A 88 3.29 13.12 -1.19
N PRO A 89 3.94 12.95 -2.35
CA PRO A 89 5.33 12.50 -2.43
C PRO A 89 6.33 13.49 -1.77
N ALA A 90 5.96 14.75 -1.59
CA ALA A 90 6.77 15.72 -0.85
C ALA A 90 6.91 15.38 0.64
N GLU A 91 5.93 14.70 1.23
CA GLU A 91 5.92 14.26 2.62
C GLU A 91 6.68 12.94 2.83
N ALA A 92 6.84 12.15 1.75
CA ALA A 92 7.65 10.93 1.75
C ALA A 92 9.17 11.22 1.75
N ARG A 93 9.57 12.48 1.62
CA ARG A 93 10.97 12.88 1.48
C ARG A 93 11.64 12.96 2.86
N ILE A 94 12.48 11.97 3.17
CA ILE A 94 13.43 12.08 4.28
C ILE A 94 14.34 13.29 3.99
N PRO A 95 14.47 14.27 4.90
CA PRO A 95 15.39 15.38 4.70
C PRO A 95 16.80 14.78 4.54
N ARG A 96 17.42 15.00 3.39
CA ARG A 96 18.85 14.69 3.23
C ARG A 96 19.59 15.63 4.17
N PRO A 97 20.53 15.16 5.01
CA PRO A 97 21.45 16.07 5.66
C PRO A 97 22.22 16.78 4.55
N ASP A 98 22.11 18.11 4.51
CA ASP A 98 22.88 18.94 3.60
C ASP A 98 24.36 18.69 3.90
N CYS A 99 25.06 18.04 2.96
CA CYS A 99 26.51 17.97 2.98
C CYS A 99 27.03 19.32 2.46
N HIS A 100 27.35 20.21 3.39
CA HIS A 100 28.23 21.36 3.16
C HIS A 100 29.70 20.93 3.06
#